data_AF-A0A1I7YRI2-F1
#
_entry.id   AF-A0A1I7YRI2-F1
#
_cell.length_a   1.000
_cell.length_b   1.000
_cell.length_c   1.000
_cell.angle_alpha   90.00
_cell.angle_beta   90.00
_cell.angle_gamma   90.00
#
_symmetry.space_group_name_H-M   'P 1'
#
loop_
_entity.id
_entity.type
_entity.pdbx_description
1 polymer ?
#
loop_
_entity_poly.entity_id
_entity_poly.type
_entity_poly.pdbx_seq_one_letter_code
_entity_poly.pdbx_strand_id
1 'polypeptide(L)'
;MNEQIFYADVPPLRGDHRPNWPMYGEYLYVPPQRWLHNLEHGSIILLYHPCVDESQLRQLRRLVTGCVYRHIVTPYNKLSFEYPLHLVAWGAKLMMNTVDQEAVVSFIRKHTHVAPEDISRQGIYNYFLIRPAKPVGNSTIEDLHPCPNHV
;
A
#
# COMPACT_ATOMS: atom_id res chain seq x y z
N MET A 1 -4.63 23.21 5.70
CA MET A 1 -5.63 22.78 4.72
C MET A 1 -6.72 22.05 5.50
N ASN A 2 -7.87 22.70 5.73
CA ASN A 2 -8.92 22.24 6.66
C ASN A 2 -10.18 21.71 5.94
N GLU A 3 -10.11 21.54 4.62
CA GLU A 3 -11.25 21.12 3.81
C GLU A 3 -11.47 19.61 3.87
N GLN A 4 -12.72 19.19 3.94
CA GLN A 4 -13.08 17.78 3.96
C GLN A 4 -13.02 17.20 2.54
N ILE A 5 -12.37 16.05 2.38
CA ILE A 5 -12.30 15.32 1.09
C ILE A 5 -13.23 14.11 1.17
N PHE A 6 -14.07 13.96 0.14
CA PHE A 6 -14.99 12.84 -0.02
C PHE A 6 -14.57 11.97 -1.21
N TYR A 7 -14.75 10.66 -1.07
CA TYR A 7 -14.46 9.68 -2.12
C TYR A 7 -15.71 8.84 -2.38
N ALA A 8 -16.00 8.59 -3.65
CA ALA A 8 -17.09 7.69 -4.06
C ALA A 8 -16.71 6.22 -3.87
N ASP A 9 -15.46 5.88 -4.16
CA ASP A 9 -14.95 4.52 -4.08
C ASP A 9 -14.41 4.17 -2.69
N VAL A 10 -14.59 2.91 -2.30
CA VAL A 10 -14.03 2.33 -1.07
C VAL A 10 -13.18 1.09 -1.42
N PRO A 11 -11.88 1.08 -1.09
CA PRO A 11 -11.04 2.25 -0.81
C PRO A 11 -10.92 3.18 -2.05
N PRO A 12 -10.59 4.47 -1.88
CA PRO A 12 -10.30 5.36 -3.01
C PRO A 12 -9.06 4.87 -3.77
N LEU A 13 -9.11 4.97 -5.11
CA LEU A 13 -8.02 4.54 -6.00
C LEU A 13 -7.27 5.71 -6.64
N ARG A 14 -7.86 6.90 -6.60
CA ARG A 14 -7.37 8.18 -7.14
C ARG A 14 -8.17 9.34 -6.54
N GLY A 15 -7.72 10.57 -6.79
CA GLY A 15 -8.42 11.79 -6.43
C GLY A 15 -7.64 12.64 -5.43
N ASP A 16 -8.32 13.67 -4.92
CA ASP A 16 -7.72 14.66 -4.03
C ASP A 16 -7.13 14.02 -2.78
N HIS A 17 -5.96 14.51 -2.37
CA HIS A 17 -5.23 13.99 -1.23
C HIS A 17 -4.40 15.11 -0.60
N ARG A 18 -3.75 14.83 0.53
CA ARG A 18 -2.98 15.82 1.28
C ARG A 18 -1.54 15.90 0.76
N PRO A 19 -0.94 17.10 0.70
CA PRO A 19 0.37 17.30 0.08
C PRO A 19 1.52 16.60 0.82
N ASN A 20 1.40 16.36 2.13
CA ASN A 20 2.44 15.60 2.83
C ASN A 20 2.07 14.13 2.84
N TRP A 21 2.76 13.33 2.02
CA TRP A 21 2.61 11.88 2.02
C TRP A 21 3.38 11.24 3.19
N PRO A 22 2.92 10.07 3.66
CA PRO A 22 3.62 9.19 4.58
C PRO A 22 5.02 8.78 4.12
N MET A 23 5.92 8.58 5.08
CA MET A 23 7.08 7.70 4.88
C MET A 23 6.59 6.30 4.45
N TYR A 24 7.34 5.63 3.59
CA TYR A 24 7.03 4.24 3.26
C TYR A 24 7.26 3.36 4.49
N GLY A 25 6.34 2.42 4.74
CA GLY A 25 6.42 1.51 5.87
C GLY A 25 5.08 1.07 6.45
N GLU A 26 5.14 0.55 7.66
CA GLU A 26 3.99 0.01 8.38
C GLU A 26 3.56 0.95 9.49
N TYR A 27 2.25 1.14 9.62
CA TYR A 27 1.65 2.12 10.50
C TYR A 27 0.55 1.50 11.34
N LEU A 28 0.38 2.03 12.56
CA LEU A 28 -0.81 1.75 13.36
C LEU A 28 -2.05 2.31 12.67
N TYR A 29 -1.95 3.48 12.04
CA TYR A 29 -3.01 4.06 11.22
C TYR A 29 -2.49 5.16 10.29
N VAL A 30 -2.97 5.19 9.04
CA VAL A 30 -2.81 6.28 8.09
C VAL A 30 -4.17 6.61 7.49
N PRO A 31 -4.61 7.87 7.50
CA PRO A 31 -5.88 8.25 6.91
C PRO A 31 -5.84 8.17 5.38
N PRO A 32 -6.98 7.90 4.70
CA PRO A 32 -7.03 7.76 3.25
C PRO A 32 -6.41 8.88 2.45
N GLN A 33 -6.65 10.12 2.87
CA GLN A 33 -6.14 11.31 2.20
C GLN A 33 -4.60 11.41 2.24
N ARG A 34 -3.91 10.61 3.05
CA ARG A 34 -2.45 10.61 3.17
C ARG A 34 -1.85 9.50 2.32
N TRP A 35 -2.27 8.26 2.51
CA TRP A 35 -1.72 7.13 1.73
C TRP A 35 -2.13 7.18 0.26
N LEU A 36 -3.23 7.87 -0.08
CA LEU A 36 -3.63 8.09 -1.48
C LEU A 36 -2.58 8.90 -2.27
N HIS A 37 -1.84 9.77 -1.60
CA HIS A 37 -0.72 10.48 -2.24
C HIS A 37 0.44 9.52 -2.55
N ASN A 38 0.77 8.58 -1.65
CA ASN A 38 1.77 7.56 -1.98
C ASN A 38 1.38 6.76 -3.23
N LEU A 39 0.07 6.55 -3.50
CA LEU A 39 -0.38 5.88 -4.73
C LEU A 39 0.01 6.67 -5.98
N GLU A 40 -0.10 8.00 -5.97
CA GLU A 40 0.33 8.85 -7.09
C GLU A 40 1.84 8.74 -7.36
N HIS A 41 2.62 8.36 -6.34
CA HIS A 41 4.05 8.07 -6.44
C HIS A 41 4.38 6.61 -6.80
N GLY A 42 3.39 5.80 -7.18
CA GLY A 42 3.61 4.42 -7.65
C GLY A 42 3.80 3.38 -6.55
N SER A 43 3.32 3.66 -5.33
CA SER A 43 3.38 2.73 -4.21
C SER A 43 2.29 1.65 -4.25
N ILE A 44 2.51 0.59 -3.46
CA ILE A 44 1.50 -0.43 -3.16
C ILE A 44 1.03 -0.27 -1.71
N ILE A 45 -0.27 -0.13 -1.51
CA ILE A 45 -0.88 0.02 -0.18
C ILE A 45 -1.58 -1.27 0.19
N LEU A 46 -1.16 -1.90 1.29
CA LEU A 46 -1.88 -2.98 1.95
C LEU A 46 -2.86 -2.37 2.94
N LEU A 47 -4.15 -2.48 2.61
CA LEU A 47 -5.25 -2.17 3.50
C LEU A 47 -5.86 -3.45 4.04
N TYR A 48 -6.18 -3.46 5.33
CA TYR A 48 -6.81 -4.61 5.97
C TYR A 48 -7.91 -4.21 6.95
N HIS A 49 -8.98 -5.01 7.02
CA HIS A 49 -9.99 -4.84 8.04
C HIS A 49 -9.39 -5.19 9.42
N PRO A 50 -9.63 -4.43 10.50
CA PRO A 50 -9.06 -4.71 11.82
C PRO A 50 -9.39 -6.08 12.40
N CYS A 51 -10.46 -6.72 11.93
CA CYS A 51 -10.89 -8.06 12.36
C CYS A 51 -10.50 -9.17 11.38
N VAL A 52 -9.57 -8.91 10.46
CA VAL A 52 -9.10 -9.92 9.51
C VAL A 52 -8.42 -11.09 10.22
N ASP A 53 -8.42 -12.27 9.58
CA ASP A 53 -7.60 -13.38 10.04
C ASP A 53 -6.11 -12.99 10.08
N GLU A 54 -5.52 -13.12 11.26
CA GLU A 54 -4.15 -12.72 11.54
C GLU A 54 -3.11 -13.53 10.75
N SER A 55 -3.40 -14.78 10.38
CA SER A 55 -2.50 -15.59 9.56
C SER A 55 -2.44 -15.06 8.13
N GLN A 56 -3.59 -14.70 7.56
CA GLN A 56 -3.70 -14.12 6.23
C GLN A 56 -3.02 -12.74 6.18
N LEU A 57 -3.26 -11.88 7.18
CA LEU A 57 -2.59 -10.58 7.27
C LEU A 57 -1.06 -10.73 7.36
N ARG A 58 -0.56 -11.65 8.19
CA ARG A 58 0.89 -11.90 8.29
C ARG A 58 1.47 -12.39 6.96
N GLN A 59 0.77 -13.24 6.23
CA GLN A 59 1.21 -13.73 4.93
C GLN A 59 1.29 -12.59 3.91
N LEU A 60 0.22 -11.80 3.76
CA LEU A 60 0.19 -10.68 2.81
C LEU A 60 1.23 -9.62 3.15
N ARG A 61 1.37 -9.28 4.43
CA ARG A 61 2.38 -8.34 4.93
C ARG A 61 3.80 -8.79 4.53
N ARG A 62 4.13 -10.08 4.69
CA ARG A 62 5.43 -10.62 4.29
C ARG A 62 5.66 -10.49 2.78
N LEU A 63 4.65 -10.78 1.97
CA LEU A 63 4.74 -10.63 0.51
C LEU A 63 5.00 -9.18 0.12
N VAL A 64 4.19 -8.23 0.60
CA VAL A 64 4.34 -6.81 0.26
C VAL A 64 5.70 -6.27 0.69
N THR A 65 6.07 -6.47 1.96
CA THR A 65 7.33 -5.98 2.52
C THR A 65 8.56 -6.66 1.92
N GLY A 66 8.40 -7.88 1.38
CA GLY A 66 9.43 -8.63 0.67
C GLY A 66 9.41 -8.46 -0.85
N CYS A 67 8.55 -7.61 -1.38
CA CYS A 67 8.43 -7.36 -2.81
C CYS A 67 8.79 -5.94 -3.22
N VAL A 68 8.37 -4.94 -2.44
CA VAL A 68 8.45 -3.53 -2.84
C VAL A 68 8.82 -2.68 -1.63
N TYR A 69 9.74 -1.75 -1.81
CA TYR A 69 10.13 -0.76 -0.82
C TYR A 69 9.03 0.29 -0.64
N ARG A 70 8.46 0.78 -1.73
CA ARG A 70 7.35 1.75 -1.73
C ARG A 70 6.03 1.09 -1.33
N HIS A 71 5.93 0.67 -0.08
CA HIS A 71 4.69 0.16 0.50
C HIS A 71 4.18 1.01 1.65
N ILE A 72 2.86 0.96 1.87
CA ILE A 72 2.23 1.32 3.13
C ILE A 72 1.42 0.13 3.62
N VAL A 73 1.51 -0.18 4.91
CA VAL A 73 0.64 -1.17 5.57
C VAL A 73 -0.16 -0.46 6.65
N THR A 74 -1.49 -0.48 6.53
CA THR A 74 -2.36 0.24 7.49
C THR A 74 -3.78 -0.35 7.56
N PRO A 75 -4.45 -0.33 8.73
CA PRO A 75 -5.83 -0.81 8.83
C PRO A 75 -6.82 0.13 8.13
N TYR A 76 -7.91 -0.44 7.62
CA TYR A 76 -9.01 0.28 6.98
C TYR A 76 -10.35 -0.39 7.31
N ASN A 77 -11.06 0.17 8.28
CA ASN A 77 -12.32 -0.38 8.83
C ASN A 77 -13.53 -0.27 7.88
N LYS A 78 -13.37 0.32 6.69
CA LYS A 78 -14.43 0.39 5.68
C LYS A 78 -14.40 -0.79 4.69
N LEU A 79 -13.41 -1.67 4.80
CA LEU A 79 -13.40 -2.92 4.03
C LEU A 79 -14.52 -3.85 4.49
N SER A 80 -15.06 -4.65 3.58
CA SER A 80 -16.07 -5.64 3.93
C SER A 80 -15.43 -6.83 4.65
N PHE A 81 -16.22 -7.56 5.43
CA PHE A 81 -15.79 -8.83 6.03
C PHE A 81 -15.62 -9.95 4.99
N GLU A 82 -16.25 -9.82 3.82
CA GLU A 82 -16.10 -10.77 2.72
C GLU A 82 -14.75 -10.61 2.01
N TYR A 83 -14.21 -9.39 1.94
CA TYR A 83 -12.89 -9.10 1.35
C TYR A 83 -12.08 -8.21 2.29
N PRO A 84 -11.61 -8.75 3.43
CA PRO A 84 -10.94 -7.97 4.46
C PRO A 84 -9.50 -7.57 4.11
N LEU A 85 -8.93 -8.02 2.99
CA LEU A 85 -7.57 -7.71 2.56
C LEU A 85 -7.59 -7.08 1.17
N HIS A 86 -7.01 -5.90 1.04
CA HIS A 86 -6.92 -5.18 -0.22
C HIS A 86 -5.48 -4.76 -0.49
N LEU A 87 -4.99 -5.04 -1.70
CA LEU A 87 -3.87 -4.30 -2.27
C LEU A 87 -4.42 -3.20 -3.15
N VAL A 88 -3.88 -2.00 -2.98
CA VAL A 88 -4.29 -0.82 -3.74
C VAL A 88 -3.05 -0.24 -4.42
N ALA A 89 -3.21 0.09 -5.69
CA ALA A 89 -2.26 0.84 -6.51
C ALA A 89 -3.02 2.00 -7.19
N TRP A 90 -2.32 2.90 -7.88
CA TRP A 90 -2.99 4.01 -8.58
C TRP A 90 -4.01 3.49 -9.61
N GLY A 91 -5.29 3.79 -9.38
CA GLY A 91 -6.38 3.36 -10.25
C GLY A 91 -6.71 1.86 -10.24
N ALA A 92 -6.10 1.05 -9.38
CA ALA A 92 -6.28 -0.40 -9.35
C ALA A 92 -6.37 -0.96 -7.93
N LYS A 93 -7.13 -2.05 -7.77
CA LYS A 93 -7.17 -2.81 -6.51
C LYS A 93 -7.27 -4.30 -6.75
N LEU A 94 -6.72 -5.07 -5.83
CA LEU A 94 -6.94 -6.50 -5.68
C LEU A 94 -7.60 -6.73 -4.32
N MET A 95 -8.76 -7.37 -4.32
CA MET A 95 -9.54 -7.67 -3.11
C MET A 95 -9.48 -9.17 -2.84
N MET A 96 -9.27 -9.55 -1.59
CA MET A 96 -9.13 -10.95 -1.22
C MET A 96 -9.62 -11.21 0.21
N ASN A 97 -10.03 -12.45 0.47
CA ASN A 97 -10.25 -13.00 1.81
C ASN A 97 -9.10 -13.92 2.24
N THR A 98 -8.59 -14.69 1.29
CA THR A 98 -7.43 -15.55 1.44
C THR A 98 -6.33 -15.08 0.51
N VAL A 99 -5.09 -15.10 0.99
CA VAL A 99 -3.93 -14.63 0.25
C VAL A 99 -3.57 -15.64 -0.83
N ASP A 100 -3.76 -15.22 -2.08
CA ASP A 100 -3.18 -15.86 -3.25
C ASP A 100 -1.84 -15.21 -3.57
N GLN A 101 -0.76 -15.95 -3.31
CA GLN A 101 0.61 -15.44 -3.50
C GLN A 101 0.89 -15.07 -4.96
N GLU A 102 0.41 -15.85 -5.92
CA GLU A 102 0.67 -15.60 -7.35
C GLU A 102 -0.06 -14.34 -7.80
N ALA A 103 -1.33 -14.21 -7.43
CA ALA A 103 -2.12 -13.02 -7.71
C ALA A 103 -1.51 -11.75 -7.08
N VAL A 104 -1.02 -11.85 -5.84
CA VAL A 104 -0.35 -10.74 -5.14
C VAL A 104 0.95 -10.32 -5.85
N VAL A 105 1.82 -11.28 -6.17
CA VAL A 105 3.10 -10.99 -6.86
C VAL A 105 2.84 -10.39 -8.23
N SER A 106 1.89 -10.96 -8.99
CA SER A 106 1.47 -10.44 -10.30
C SER A 106 0.92 -9.02 -10.19
N PHE A 107 0.07 -8.75 -9.19
CA PHE A 107 -0.46 -7.42 -8.94
C PHE A 107 0.63 -6.40 -8.64
N ILE A 108 1.57 -6.72 -7.74
CA ILE A 108 2.67 -5.83 -7.37
C ILE A 108 3.54 -5.52 -8.59
N ARG A 109 3.97 -6.55 -9.34
CA ARG A 109 4.79 -6.38 -10.55
C ARG A 109 4.11 -5.50 -11.59
N LYS A 110 2.80 -5.69 -11.78
CA LYS A 110 2.02 -4.96 -12.79
C LYS A 110 1.80 -3.48 -12.45
N HIS A 111 1.71 -3.12 -11.17
CA HIS A 111 1.28 -1.78 -10.76
C HIS A 111 2.34 -0.95 -10.02
N THR A 112 3.50 -1.52 -9.70
CA THR A 112 4.64 -0.72 -9.23
C THR A 112 5.12 0.19 -10.38
N HIS A 113 5.47 1.44 -10.10
CA HIS A 113 5.80 2.50 -11.08
C HIS A 113 4.65 2.92 -12.03
N VAL A 114 3.45 2.36 -11.90
CA VAL A 114 2.32 2.74 -12.76
C VAL A 114 1.53 3.85 -12.08
N ALA A 115 2.07 5.07 -12.10
CA ALA A 115 1.45 6.25 -11.51
C ALA A 115 1.97 7.57 -12.13
N PRO A 116 1.31 8.72 -11.88
CA PRO A 116 1.67 9.99 -12.53
C PRO A 116 3.05 10.55 -12.18
N GLU A 117 3.54 10.39 -10.94
CA GLU A 117 4.75 11.10 -10.49
C GLU A 117 5.97 10.20 -10.25
N ASP A 118 5.77 8.89 -10.09
CA ASP A 118 6.83 7.88 -9.87
C ASP A 118 7.98 8.34 -8.95
N ILE A 119 7.65 8.67 -7.69
CA ILE A 119 8.59 9.22 -6.71
C ILE A 119 8.97 8.14 -5.69
N SER A 120 10.28 7.94 -5.48
CA SER A 120 10.83 6.98 -4.50
C SER A 120 11.27 7.61 -3.17
N ARG A 121 11.34 8.94 -3.08
CA ARG A 121 11.77 9.63 -1.87
C ARG A 121 10.74 9.47 -0.74
N GLN A 122 11.25 9.43 0.48
CA GLN A 122 10.41 9.37 1.68
C GLN A 122 9.53 10.61 1.83
N GLY A 123 8.30 10.39 2.30
CA GLY A 123 7.42 11.46 2.74
C GLY A 123 7.80 11.99 4.12
N ILE A 124 7.24 13.14 4.49
CA ILE A 124 7.52 13.77 5.79
C ILE A 124 6.54 13.35 6.89
N TYR A 125 5.46 12.65 6.56
CA TYR A 125 4.47 12.20 7.55
C TYR A 125 4.91 10.85 8.17
N ASN A 126 5.18 10.86 9.47
CA ASN A 126 5.64 9.68 10.23
C ASN A 126 4.80 9.40 11.49
N TYR A 127 3.66 10.08 11.64
CA TYR A 127 2.78 9.84 12.78
C TYR A 127 2.23 8.42 12.73
N PHE A 128 2.30 7.71 13.87
CA PHE A 128 1.94 6.29 13.99
C PHE A 128 2.76 5.30 13.14
N LEU A 129 3.93 5.72 12.64
CA LEU A 129 4.86 4.80 11.99
C LEU A 129 5.35 3.77 13.01
N ILE A 130 5.12 2.50 12.74
CA ILE A 130 5.62 1.37 13.53
C ILE A 130 7.00 0.97 13.02
N ARG A 131 7.14 0.86 11.70
CA ARG A 131 8.37 0.38 11.06
C ARG A 131 8.56 1.02 9.68
N PRO A 132 9.67 1.75 9.43
CA PRO A 132 9.97 2.26 8.10
C PRO A 132 10.27 1.11 7.13
N ALA A 133 9.89 1.29 5.88
CA ALA A 133 10.25 0.38 4.79
C ALA A 133 11.76 0.40 4.54
N LYS A 134 12.27 -0.72 4.01
CA LYS A 134 13.67 -0.87 3.60
C LYS A 134 13.72 -1.46 2.18
N PRO A 135 14.73 -1.12 1.37
CA PRO A 135 14.96 -1.78 0.09
C PRO A 135 15.03 -3.29 0.24
N VAL A 136 14.51 -4.00 -0.75
CA VAL A 136 14.33 -5.46 -0.71
C VAL A 136 15.40 -6.12 -1.57
N GLY A 137 16.19 -7.03 -0.97
CA GLY A 137 17.18 -7.82 -1.70
C GLY A 137 18.22 -6.94 -2.40
N ASN A 138 18.36 -7.12 -3.71
CA ASN A 138 19.21 -6.29 -4.57
C ASN A 138 18.49 -5.08 -5.19
N SER A 139 17.20 -4.89 -4.89
CA SER A 139 16.44 -3.74 -5.37
C SER A 139 16.85 -2.48 -4.60
N THR A 140 16.93 -1.35 -5.30
CA THR A 140 17.20 -0.04 -4.70
C THR A 140 15.91 0.56 -4.14
N ILE A 141 16.00 1.79 -3.59
CA ILE A 141 14.81 2.57 -3.21
C ILE A 141 13.86 2.83 -4.39
N GLU A 142 14.33 2.64 -5.62
CA GLU A 142 13.54 2.86 -6.82
C GLU A 142 12.57 1.71 -7.12
N ASP A 143 12.73 0.53 -6.52
CA ASP A 143 11.89 -0.65 -6.85
C ASP A 143 11.99 -1.14 -8.31
N LEU A 144 13.16 -0.99 -8.95
CA LEU A 144 13.39 -1.41 -10.35
C LEU A 144 13.05 -2.89 -10.62
N HIS A 145 13.16 -3.75 -9.61
CA HIS A 145 12.85 -5.17 -9.72
C HIS A 145 11.88 -5.60 -8.60
N PRO A 146 10.57 -5.35 -8.75
CA PRO A 146 9.59 -5.71 -7.73
C PRO A 146 9.49 -7.23 -7.59
N CYS A 147 9.37 -7.70 -6.34
CA CYS A 147 9.37 -9.12 -5.97
C CYS A 147 10.64 -9.88 -6.42
N PRO A 148 11.85 -9.45 -6.01
CA PRO A 148 13.10 -10.07 -6.46
C PRO A 148 13.30 -11.51 -5.93
N ASN A 149 12.61 -11.88 -4.85
CA ASN A 149 12.70 -13.21 -4.23
C ASN A 149 11.66 -14.20 -4.75
N HIS A 150 10.80 -13.79 -5.69
CA HIS A 150 9.82 -14.64 -6.33
C HIS A 150 10.23 -14.75 -7.80
N VAL A 151 10.36 -15.97 -8.34
CA VAL A 151 10.64 -16.19 -9.76
C VAL A 151 9.34 -16.62 -10.41
#